data_AF-A0A2T3W8X5-F1
#
_entry.id   AF-A0A2T3W8X5-F1
#
_cell.length_a   1.000
_cell.length_b   1.000
_cell.length_c   1.000
_cell.angle_alpha   90.00
_cell.angle_beta   90.00
_cell.angle_gamma   90.00
#
_symmetry.space_group_name_H-M   'P 1'
#
loop_
_entity.id
_entity.type
_entity.pdbx_description
1 polymer ?
#
loop_
_entity_poly.entity_id
_entity_poly.type
_entity_poly.pdbx_seq_one_letter_code
_entity_poly.pdbx_strand_id
1 'polypeptide(L)'
;MSLKDQFSAEEWFTVMNGPGRAGAAVVAASPSGITGLVAEAQALSQAVRQGISAAGRTPLLEAMAADLLGTPPAPTTLPKQERARTMDDAREQSLQGVRQATWLVSAKASPEDAAAYRQLLLNVAEQVAMAAKEGGFLGIGGEQVNDRERAVLQELRRLLGASDPAPASPQQAPSPDGSGNSN
;
A
#
# COMPACT_ATOMS: atom_id res chain seq x y z
N MET A 1 12.13 -9.70 20.76
CA MET A 1 11.52 -10.14 19.49
C MET A 1 11.00 -8.89 18.81
N SER A 2 11.48 -8.61 17.60
CA SER A 2 11.00 -7.50 16.79
C SER A 2 9.72 -7.90 16.06
N LEU A 3 8.87 -6.95 15.67
CA LEU A 3 7.70 -7.27 14.85
C LEU A 3 8.09 -7.90 13.50
N LYS A 4 9.27 -7.55 12.97
CA LYS A 4 9.85 -8.16 11.76
C LYS A 4 10.05 -9.68 11.91
N ASP A 5 10.33 -10.19 13.12
CA ASP A 5 10.53 -11.62 13.37
C ASP A 5 9.26 -12.46 13.12
N GLN A 6 8.10 -11.82 12.97
CA GLN A 6 6.82 -12.47 12.64
C GLN A 6 6.66 -12.75 11.13
N PHE A 7 7.56 -12.20 10.30
CA PHE A 7 7.55 -12.34 8.85
C PHE A 7 8.75 -13.18 8.38
N SER A 8 8.54 -14.02 7.37
CA SER A 8 9.66 -14.58 6.60
C SER A 8 10.41 -13.47 5.85
N ALA A 9 11.59 -13.77 5.32
CA ALA A 9 12.35 -12.81 4.53
C ALA A 9 11.57 -12.33 3.29
N GLU A 10 10.84 -13.24 2.62
CA GLU A 10 10.03 -12.94 1.44
C GLU A 10 8.77 -12.14 1.78
N GLU A 11 8.12 -12.47 2.90
CA GLU A 11 6.96 -11.73 3.39
C GLU A 11 7.37 -10.33 3.82
N TRP A 12 8.47 -10.19 4.56
CA TRP A 12 9.00 -8.89 4.97
C TRP A 12 9.41 -8.05 3.76
N PHE A 13 10.05 -8.65 2.76
CA PHE A 13 10.32 -7.98 1.49
C PHE A 13 9.03 -7.47 0.84
N THR A 14 7.96 -8.27 0.83
CA THR A 14 6.65 -7.87 0.29
C THR A 14 6.07 -6.67 1.07
N VAL A 15 6.13 -6.70 2.41
CA VAL A 15 5.70 -5.59 3.27
C VAL A 15 6.51 -4.32 3.01
N MET A 16 7.83 -4.42 2.89
CA MET A 16 8.71 -3.28 2.60
C MET A 16 8.47 -2.68 1.21
N ASN A 17 8.04 -3.49 0.23
CA ASN A 17 7.77 -3.02 -1.12
C ASN A 17 6.35 -2.46 -1.33
N GLY A 18 5.40 -2.75 -0.43
CA GLY A 18 4.02 -2.28 -0.54
C GLY A 18 3.87 -0.76 -0.78
N PRO A 19 4.57 0.12 -0.04
CA PRO A 19 4.54 1.56 -0.29
C PRO A 19 4.99 1.93 -1.70
N GLY A 20 6.08 1.31 -2.17
CA GLY A 20 6.57 1.48 -3.54
C GLY A 20 5.56 1.02 -4.59
N ARG A 21 4.87 -0.10 -4.34
CA ARG A 21 3.81 -0.63 -5.21
C ARG A 21 2.61 0.31 -5.29
N ALA A 22 2.20 0.93 -4.18
CA ALA A 22 1.09 1.88 -4.17
C ALA A 22 1.38 3.11 -5.05
N GLY A 23 2.57 3.68 -4.94
CA GLY A 23 2.97 4.80 -5.81
C GLY A 23 3.23 4.39 -7.26
N ALA A 24 3.80 3.20 -7.50
CA ALA A 24 4.00 2.67 -8.85
C ALA A 24 2.67 2.44 -9.60
N ALA A 25 1.59 2.07 -8.90
CA ALA A 25 0.26 1.97 -9.51
C ALA A 25 -0.23 3.31 -10.08
N VAL A 26 0.09 4.42 -9.40
CA VAL A 26 -0.26 5.78 -9.85
C VAL A 26 0.57 6.15 -11.08
N VAL A 27 1.91 5.98 -11.01
CA VAL A 27 2.82 6.26 -12.14
C VAL A 27 2.43 5.46 -13.38
N ALA A 28 2.10 4.17 -13.22
CA ALA A 28 1.73 3.31 -14.34
C ALA A 28 0.42 3.75 -15.02
N ALA A 29 -0.48 4.43 -14.32
CA ALA A 29 -1.73 4.92 -14.90
C ALA A 29 -1.57 6.17 -15.77
N SER A 30 -0.48 6.93 -15.58
CA SER A 30 -0.18 8.14 -16.35
C SER A 30 1.32 8.47 -16.31
N PRO A 31 2.16 7.72 -17.04
CA PRO A 31 3.59 7.98 -17.06
C PRO A 31 3.90 9.31 -17.76
N SER A 32 4.76 10.13 -17.16
CA SER A 32 5.11 11.48 -17.63
C SER A 32 6.12 11.50 -18.81
N GLY A 33 6.22 10.40 -19.56
CA GLY A 33 7.19 10.22 -20.64
C GLY A 33 8.63 9.96 -20.16
N ILE A 34 9.56 9.79 -21.12
CA ILE A 34 10.95 9.33 -20.88
C ILE A 34 11.79 10.24 -19.96
N THR A 35 11.59 11.56 -19.99
CA THR A 35 12.27 12.51 -19.08
C THR A 35 11.62 12.57 -17.70
N GLY A 36 10.36 12.13 -17.57
CA GLY A 36 9.60 12.11 -16.33
C GLY A 36 9.90 10.91 -15.43
N LEU A 37 10.29 9.75 -16.00
CA LEU A 37 10.49 8.51 -15.24
C LEU A 37 11.52 8.63 -14.09
N VAL A 38 12.60 9.40 -14.29
CA VAL A 38 13.61 9.61 -13.24
C VAL A 38 13.04 10.48 -12.11
N ALA A 39 12.32 11.54 -12.46
CA ALA A 39 11.66 12.41 -11.49
C ALA A 39 10.55 11.66 -10.72
N GLU A 40 9.77 10.82 -11.41
CA GLU A 40 8.75 9.96 -10.82
C GLU A 40 9.37 8.95 -9.84
N ALA A 41 10.49 8.33 -10.21
CA ALA A 41 11.22 7.43 -9.30
C ALA A 41 11.76 8.17 -8.07
N GLN A 42 12.25 9.40 -8.23
CA GLN A 42 12.70 10.24 -7.11
C GLN A 42 11.54 10.64 -6.20
N ALA A 43 10.41 11.07 -6.76
CA ALA A 43 9.20 11.42 -6.03
C ALA A 43 8.67 10.23 -5.23
N LEU A 44 8.60 9.04 -5.85
CA LEU A 44 8.23 7.80 -5.19
C LEU A 44 9.16 7.49 -4.01
N SER A 45 10.48 7.56 -4.25
CA SER A 45 11.48 7.29 -3.22
C SER A 45 11.38 8.26 -2.03
N GLN A 46 11.10 9.54 -2.31
CA GLN A 46 10.89 10.56 -1.30
C GLN A 46 9.60 10.33 -0.51
N ALA A 47 8.49 10.05 -1.19
CA ALA A 47 7.19 9.79 -0.56
C ALA A 47 7.27 8.58 0.39
N VAL A 48 7.91 7.48 -0.04
CA VAL A 48 8.12 6.30 0.80
C VAL A 48 8.94 6.63 2.03
N ARG A 49 10.07 7.35 1.89
CA ARG A 49 10.91 7.76 3.02
C ARG A 49 10.13 8.64 4.00
N GLN A 50 9.42 9.65 3.50
CA GLN A 50 8.64 10.58 4.32
C GLN A 50 7.53 9.85 5.08
N GLY A 51 6.78 8.98 4.40
CA GLY A 51 5.70 8.21 5.01
C GLY A 51 6.19 7.28 6.13
N ILE A 52 7.27 6.54 5.89
CA ILE A 52 7.85 5.64 6.90
C ILE A 52 8.47 6.41 8.07
N SER A 53 9.04 7.60 7.81
CA SER A 53 9.76 8.36 8.83
C SER A 53 8.86 9.27 9.69
N ALA A 54 7.58 9.39 9.35
CA ALA A 54 6.61 10.24 10.04
C ALA A 54 6.54 9.98 11.56
N ALA A 55 6.13 10.99 12.33
CA ALA A 55 6.02 10.90 13.80
C ALA A 55 4.83 10.00 14.21
N GLY A 56 4.92 9.37 15.40
CA GLY A 56 3.85 8.51 15.92
C GLY A 56 3.78 7.14 15.23
N ARG A 57 4.91 6.45 15.13
CA ARG A 57 5.00 5.16 14.45
C ARG A 57 4.47 4.04 15.33
N THR A 58 3.65 3.18 14.75
CA THR A 58 3.35 1.87 15.33
C THR A 58 4.60 0.98 15.25
N PRO A 59 4.67 -0.13 16.01
CA PRO A 59 5.81 -1.04 15.97
C PRO A 59 6.20 -1.49 14.56
N LEU A 60 5.23 -1.62 13.63
CA LEU A 60 5.51 -1.96 12.23
C LEU A 60 6.28 -0.87 11.51
N LEU A 61 5.79 0.36 11.60
CA LEU A 61 6.42 1.51 10.94
C LEU A 61 7.81 1.78 11.52
N GLU A 62 8.03 1.53 12.82
CA GLU A 62 9.36 1.59 13.43
C GLU A 62 10.31 0.53 12.84
N ALA A 63 9.84 -0.72 12.72
CA ALA A 63 10.65 -1.79 12.13
C ALA A 63 10.99 -1.50 10.66
N MET A 64 10.03 -0.99 9.88
CA MET A 64 10.27 -0.55 8.50
C MET A 64 11.28 0.60 8.43
N ALA A 65 11.18 1.58 9.32
CA ALA A 65 12.11 2.72 9.37
C ALA A 65 13.53 2.28 9.72
N ALA A 66 13.68 1.38 10.69
CA ALA A 66 14.97 0.83 11.08
C ALA A 66 15.65 0.08 9.92
N ASP A 67 14.89 -0.75 9.20
CA ASP A 67 15.40 -1.49 8.04
C ASP A 67 15.75 -0.57 6.86
N LEU A 68 14.97 0.50 6.64
CA LEU A 68 15.23 1.47 5.58
C LEU A 68 16.52 2.28 5.81
N LEU A 69 16.88 2.51 7.07
CA LEU A 69 18.13 3.16 7.48
C LEU A 69 19.31 2.18 7.53
N GLY A 70 19.04 0.87 7.48
CA GLY A 70 20.05 -0.17 7.47
C GLY A 70 20.74 -0.33 6.12
N THR A 71 21.63 -1.32 6.04
CA THR A 71 22.29 -1.67 4.78
C THR A 71 21.30 -2.36 3.85
N PRO A 72 21.11 -1.87 2.61
CA PRO A 72 20.23 -2.53 1.66
C PRO A 72 20.76 -3.94 1.33
N PRO A 73 19.86 -4.93 1.17
CA PRO A 73 20.24 -6.28 0.81
C PRO A 73 20.92 -6.32 -0.57
N ALA A 74 21.84 -7.28 -0.75
CA ALA A 74 22.49 -7.46 -2.03
C ALA A 74 21.45 -7.79 -3.12
N PRO A 75 21.57 -7.27 -4.35
CA PRO A 75 20.60 -7.53 -5.41
C PRO A 75 20.37 -9.03 -5.70
N THR A 76 21.39 -9.86 -5.46
CA THR A 76 21.35 -11.32 -5.63
C THR A 76 20.53 -12.05 -4.58
N THR A 77 20.27 -11.43 -3.43
CA THR A 77 19.47 -12.02 -2.34
C THR A 77 18.02 -11.57 -2.38
N LEU A 78 17.67 -10.65 -3.29
CA LEU A 78 16.30 -10.18 -3.46
C LEU A 78 15.47 -11.21 -4.26
N PRO A 79 14.19 -11.42 -3.89
CA PRO A 79 13.29 -12.22 -4.69
C PRO A 79 13.24 -11.71 -6.14
N LYS A 80 13.30 -12.61 -7.12
CA LYS A 80 13.13 -12.23 -8.52
C LYS A 80 11.72 -11.70 -8.73
N GLN A 81 11.61 -10.46 -9.17
CA GLN A 81 10.35 -9.83 -9.53
C GLN A 81 10.14 -10.00 -11.04
N GLU A 82 8.94 -10.41 -11.44
CA GLU A 82 8.58 -10.41 -12.86
C GLU A 82 8.59 -8.96 -13.37
N ARG A 83 9.17 -8.76 -14.56
CA ARG A 83 9.17 -7.44 -15.19
C ARG A 83 7.86 -7.27 -15.94
N ALA A 84 7.12 -6.21 -15.61
CA ALA A 84 5.98 -5.77 -16.39
C ALA A 84 6.39 -5.53 -17.85
N ARG A 85 5.55 -5.98 -18.79
CA ARG A 85 5.80 -5.81 -20.24
C ARG A 85 5.04 -4.62 -20.79
N THR A 86 3.93 -4.26 -20.16
CA THR A 86 3.10 -3.10 -20.48
C THR A 86 2.85 -2.24 -19.24
N MET A 87 2.32 -1.03 -19.44
CA MET A 87 1.90 -0.16 -18.32
C MET A 87 0.69 -0.73 -17.58
N ASP A 88 -0.22 -1.40 -18.29
CA ASP A 88 -1.36 -2.09 -17.67
C ASP A 88 -0.88 -3.26 -16.79
N ASP A 89 0.09 -4.05 -17.27
CA ASP A 89 0.73 -5.11 -16.46
C ASP A 89 1.38 -4.50 -15.22
N ALA A 90 2.07 -3.36 -15.37
CA ALA A 90 2.75 -2.69 -14.26
C ALA A 90 1.74 -2.20 -13.22
N ARG A 91 0.61 -1.65 -13.64
CA ARG A 91 -0.51 -1.24 -12.79
C ARG A 91 -1.11 -2.43 -12.05
N GLU A 92 -1.42 -3.52 -12.76
CA GLU A 92 -2.03 -4.71 -12.16
C GLU A 92 -1.08 -5.39 -11.15
N GLN A 93 0.18 -5.59 -11.51
CA GLN A 93 1.20 -6.13 -10.62
C GLN A 93 1.40 -5.25 -9.37
N SER A 94 1.29 -3.92 -9.54
CA SER A 94 1.37 -2.98 -8.43
C SER A 94 0.17 -3.13 -7.48
N LEU A 95 -1.05 -3.18 -8.01
CA LEU A 95 -2.26 -3.39 -7.22
C LEU A 95 -2.27 -4.76 -6.53
N GLN A 96 -1.78 -5.82 -7.19
CA GLN A 96 -1.62 -7.14 -6.58
C GLN A 96 -0.61 -7.10 -5.43
N GLY A 97 0.53 -6.43 -5.61
CA GLY A 97 1.53 -6.25 -4.55
C GLY A 97 0.96 -5.50 -3.34
N VAL A 98 0.15 -4.46 -3.57
CA VAL A 98 -0.56 -3.73 -2.50
C VAL A 98 -1.53 -4.66 -1.74
N ARG A 99 -2.31 -5.49 -2.46
CA ARG A 99 -3.21 -6.48 -1.82
C ARG A 99 -2.43 -7.47 -0.97
N GLN A 100 -1.36 -8.05 -1.50
CA GLN A 100 -0.57 -9.05 -0.81
C GLN A 100 0.09 -8.49 0.46
N ALA A 101 0.68 -7.30 0.37
CA ALA A 101 1.30 -6.65 1.52
C ALA A 101 0.29 -6.29 2.61
N THR A 102 -0.88 -5.76 2.21
CA THR A 102 -1.96 -5.43 3.15
C THR A 102 -2.51 -6.67 3.85
N TRP A 103 -2.68 -7.76 3.10
CA TRP A 103 -3.11 -9.05 3.67
C TRP A 103 -2.08 -9.59 4.67
N LEU A 104 -0.79 -9.57 4.33
CA LEU A 104 0.29 -10.03 5.22
C LEU A 104 0.31 -9.25 6.53
N VAL A 105 0.24 -7.91 6.46
CA VAL A 105 0.23 -7.07 7.65
C VAL A 105 -1.03 -7.33 8.48
N SER A 106 -2.20 -7.44 7.85
CA SER A 106 -3.47 -7.68 8.57
C SER A 106 -3.52 -9.06 9.23
N ALA A 107 -2.85 -10.06 8.64
CA ALA A 107 -2.82 -11.43 9.16
C ALA A 107 -1.82 -11.62 10.31
N LYS A 108 -0.79 -10.77 10.42
CA LYS A 108 0.35 -10.99 11.32
C LYS A 108 0.65 -9.86 12.29
N ALA A 109 0.23 -8.64 11.99
CA ALA A 109 0.46 -7.48 12.86
C ALA A 109 -0.83 -7.10 13.62
N SER A 110 -0.71 -6.14 14.53
CA SER A 110 -1.88 -5.64 15.26
C SER A 110 -2.86 -4.91 14.34
N PRO A 111 -4.15 -4.78 14.71
CA PRO A 111 -5.10 -3.97 13.96
C PRO A 111 -4.65 -2.51 13.78
N GLU A 112 -3.95 -1.97 14.79
CA GLU A 112 -3.36 -0.64 14.76
C GLU A 112 -2.24 -0.53 13.71
N ASP A 113 -1.32 -1.51 13.68
CA ASP A 113 -0.27 -1.60 12.65
C ASP A 113 -0.88 -1.74 11.24
N ALA A 114 -1.93 -2.56 11.10
CA ALA A 114 -2.60 -2.73 9.82
C ALA A 114 -3.27 -1.43 9.35
N ALA A 115 -3.94 -0.70 10.25
CA ALA A 115 -4.52 0.60 9.93
C ALA A 115 -3.44 1.62 9.53
N ALA A 116 -2.35 1.71 10.30
CA ALA A 116 -1.24 2.61 10.03
C ALA A 116 -0.54 2.28 8.70
N TYR A 117 -0.37 1.00 8.39
CA TYR A 117 0.19 0.55 7.11
C TYR A 117 -0.69 0.94 5.93
N ARG A 118 -2.01 0.75 6.01
CA ARG A 118 -2.95 1.15 4.94
C ARG A 118 -2.93 2.67 4.73
N GLN A 119 -2.85 3.45 5.80
CA GLN A 119 -2.69 4.90 5.72
C GLN A 119 -1.35 5.29 5.08
N LEU A 120 -0.25 4.62 5.41
CA LEU A 120 1.04 4.81 4.75
C LEU A 120 0.93 4.58 3.23
N LEU A 121 0.31 3.48 2.80
CA LEU A 121 0.16 3.17 1.36
C LEU A 121 -0.64 4.24 0.61
N LEU A 122 -1.74 4.71 1.20
CA LEU A 122 -2.55 5.80 0.63
C LEU A 122 -1.75 7.10 0.55
N ASN A 123 -1.08 7.48 1.63
CA ASN A 123 -0.28 8.70 1.68
C ASN A 123 0.81 8.69 0.59
N VAL A 124 1.51 7.57 0.40
CA VAL A 124 2.54 7.48 -0.65
C VAL A 124 1.92 7.63 -2.04
N ALA A 125 0.80 6.98 -2.32
CA ALA A 125 0.12 7.11 -3.61
C ALA A 125 -0.35 8.55 -3.88
N GLU A 126 -0.90 9.23 -2.87
CA GLU A 126 -1.35 10.62 -2.97
C GLU A 126 -0.18 11.59 -3.17
N GLN A 127 0.93 11.42 -2.44
CA GLN A 127 2.13 12.24 -2.61
C GLN A 127 2.73 12.10 -4.01
N VAL A 128 2.76 10.88 -4.57
CA VAL A 128 3.23 10.64 -5.94
C VAL A 128 2.33 11.33 -6.97
N ALA A 129 1.01 11.23 -6.82
CA ALA A 129 0.06 11.93 -7.70
C ALA A 129 0.20 13.46 -7.61
N MET A 130 0.47 14.00 -6.42
CA MET A 130 0.70 15.43 -6.24
C MET A 130 2.04 15.89 -6.82
N ALA A 131 3.09 15.07 -6.73
CA ALA A 131 4.38 15.38 -7.34
C ALA A 131 4.27 15.44 -8.87
N ALA A 132 3.45 14.58 -9.49
CA ALA A 132 3.16 14.65 -10.92
C ALA A 132 2.45 15.97 -11.32
N LYS A 133 1.58 16.50 -10.45
CA LYS A 133 0.92 17.81 -10.65
C LYS A 133 1.91 18.98 -10.67
N GLU A 134 2.93 18.96 -9.82
CA GLU A 134 3.95 20.02 -9.75
C GLU A 134 5.04 19.86 -10.82
N GLY A 135 5.24 18.64 -11.31
CA GLY A 135 6.25 18.23 -12.27
C GLY A 135 5.80 18.20 -13.73
N GLY A 136 4.83 19.01 -14.15
CA GLY A 136 4.44 19.23 -15.56
C GLY A 136 5.58 19.83 -16.41
N PHE A 137 6.70 19.12 -16.50
CA PHE A 137 8.02 19.62 -16.88
C PHE A 137 8.31 19.34 -18.35
N LEU A 138 7.41 19.78 -19.22
CA LEU A 138 7.71 20.17 -20.61
C LEU A 138 6.81 21.32 -21.10
N GLY A 139 6.32 22.19 -20.20
CA GLY A 139 5.82 23.50 -20.61
C GLY A 139 4.52 23.52 -21.42
N ILE A 140 3.69 22.47 -21.37
CA ILE A 140 2.32 22.49 -21.89
C ILE A 140 1.42 21.87 -20.82
N GLY A 141 0.65 22.72 -20.14
CA GLY A 141 -0.28 22.46 -19.04
C GLY A 141 -0.56 21.00 -18.67
N GLY A 142 0.01 20.55 -17.54
CA GLY A 142 -0.42 19.32 -16.88
C GLY A 142 -1.73 19.56 -16.14
N GLU A 143 -2.77 18.82 -16.52
CA GLU A 143 -4.05 18.83 -15.83
C GLU A 143 -3.87 18.34 -14.38
N GLN A 144 -4.51 19.03 -13.43
CA GLN A 144 -4.54 18.65 -12.02
C GLN A 144 -5.01 17.20 -11.87
N VAL A 145 -4.17 16.27 -11.35
CA VAL A 145 -4.41 14.80 -11.21
C VAL A 145 -5.39 14.28 -12.26
N ASN A 146 -4.91 13.74 -13.37
CA ASN A 146 -5.81 13.43 -14.48
C ASN A 146 -6.80 12.28 -14.13
N ASP A 147 -7.83 12.09 -14.96
CA ASP A 147 -8.90 11.10 -14.70
C ASP A 147 -8.38 9.67 -14.45
N ARG A 148 -7.27 9.28 -15.08
CA ARG A 148 -6.67 7.94 -14.91
C ARG A 148 -6.02 7.80 -13.55
N GLU A 149 -5.29 8.81 -13.10
CA GLU A 149 -4.69 8.85 -11.76
C GLU A 149 -5.78 8.88 -10.67
N ARG A 150 -6.84 9.69 -10.87
CA ARG A 150 -8.00 9.71 -9.94
C ARG A 150 -8.65 8.34 -9.83
N ALA A 151 -8.81 7.64 -10.96
CA ALA A 151 -9.38 6.29 -10.97
C ALA A 151 -8.53 5.30 -10.17
N VAL A 152 -7.20 5.34 -10.31
CA VAL A 152 -6.31 4.48 -9.51
C VAL A 152 -6.34 4.83 -8.03
N LEU A 153 -6.32 6.11 -7.67
CA LEU A 153 -6.42 6.51 -6.27
C LEU A 153 -7.74 6.05 -5.65
N GLN A 154 -8.85 6.13 -6.38
CA GLN A 154 -10.13 5.57 -5.92
C GLN A 154 -10.08 4.05 -5.75
N GLU A 155 -9.44 3.33 -6.67
CA GLU A 155 -9.27 1.88 -6.55
C GLU A 155 -8.40 1.51 -5.35
N LEU A 156 -7.28 2.20 -5.12
CA LEU A 156 -6.44 2.02 -3.94
C LEU A 156 -7.21 2.31 -2.64
N ARG A 157 -8.01 3.39 -2.60
CA ARG A 157 -8.88 3.69 -1.45
C ARG A 157 -9.89 2.58 -1.18
N ARG A 158 -10.50 2.02 -2.22
CA ARG A 158 -11.42 0.87 -2.06
C ARG A 158 -10.69 -0.36 -1.56
N LEU A 159 -9.56 -0.72 -2.17
CA LEU A 159 -8.73 -1.86 -1.79
C LEU A 159 -8.31 -1.77 -0.30
N LEU A 160 -7.81 -0.60 0.10
CA LEU A 160 -7.30 -0.36 1.46
C LEU A 160 -8.40 -0.05 2.47
N GLY A 161 -9.58 0.40 2.04
CA GLY A 161 -10.75 0.60 2.89
C GLY A 161 -11.60 -0.66 3.08
N ALA A 162 -11.57 -1.60 2.14
CA ALA A 162 -12.36 -2.84 2.19
C ALA A 162 -11.74 -3.94 3.07
N SER A 163 -10.59 -3.68 3.70
CA SER A 163 -9.85 -4.65 4.53
C SER A 163 -10.26 -4.61 6.01
N ASP A 164 -11.53 -4.39 6.30
CA ASP A 164 -12.12 -4.81 7.59
C ASP A 164 -12.67 -6.23 7.39
N PRO A 165 -12.18 -7.26 8.11
CA PRO A 165 -12.93 -8.49 8.21
C PRO A 165 -14.18 -8.18 9.04
N ALA A 166 -15.32 -7.96 8.38
CA ALA A 166 -16.58 -7.95 9.09
C ALA A 166 -16.76 -9.31 9.78
N PRO A 167 -16.95 -9.38 11.11
CA PRO A 167 -17.35 -10.62 11.75
C PRO A 167 -18.84 -10.79 11.50
N ALA A 168 -19.22 -11.48 10.43
CA ALA A 168 -20.56 -12.03 10.32
C ALA A 168 -20.55 -13.43 10.94
N SER A 169 -20.40 -13.49 12.27
CA SER A 169 -20.85 -14.67 13.01
C SER A 169 -22.37 -14.80 12.82
N PRO A 170 -22.89 -16.03 12.62
CA PRO A 170 -24.28 -16.25 12.23
C PRO A 170 -25.22 -15.71 13.31
N GLN A 171 -26.29 -15.04 12.88
CA GLN A 171 -27.39 -14.60 13.72
C GLN A 171 -27.85 -15.78 14.60
N GLN A 172 -27.51 -15.74 15.88
CA GLN A 172 -28.24 -16.48 16.90
C GLN A 172 -29.66 -15.91 16.91
N ALA A 173 -30.60 -16.68 16.38
CA ALA A 173 -32.01 -16.41 16.56
C ALA A 173 -32.31 -16.39 18.07
N PRO A 174 -33.04 -15.39 18.60
CA PRO A 174 -33.49 -15.45 19.97
C PRO A 174 -34.48 -16.59 20.12
N SER A 175 -34.14 -17.59 20.94
CA SER A 175 -35.11 -18.55 21.46
C SER A 175 -36.23 -17.77 22.17
N PRO A 176 -37.51 -17.96 21.82
CA PRO A 176 -38.60 -17.46 22.64
C PRO A 176 -38.78 -18.44 23.79
N ASP A 177 -38.09 -18.18 24.91
CA ASP A 177 -38.49 -18.73 26.20
C ASP A 177 -39.70 -17.93 26.66
N GLY A 178 -40.85 -18.59 26.80
CA GLY A 178 -42.12 -17.90 27.00
C GLY A 178 -43.27 -18.84 27.33
N SER A 179 -43.21 -19.40 28.54
CA SER A 179 -44.29 -19.97 29.35
C SER A 179 -45.74 -19.61 28.96
N GLY A 180 -46.59 -20.64 28.99
CA GLY A 180 -48.06 -20.57 29.07
C GLY A 180 -48.68 -21.70 28.24
N ASN A 181 -49.60 -22.54 28.69
CA ASN A 181 -50.46 -22.55 29.87
C ASN A 181 -51.05 -23.98 30.00
N SER A 182 -51.46 -24.32 31.20
CA SER A 182 -52.19 -25.53 31.57
C SER A 182 -53.48 -25.76 30.76
N ASN A 183 -53.70 -26.99 30.29
CA ASN A 183 -54.84 -27.87 30.60
C ASN A 183 -54.75 -29.19 29.83
#